data_AF-A0A7W9ZL38-F1
#
_entry.id   AF-A0A7W9ZL38-F1
#
_cell.length_a   1.000
_cell.length_b   1.000
_cell.length_c   1.000
_cell.angle_alpha   90.00
_cell.angle_beta   90.00
_cell.angle_gamma   90.00
#
_symmetry.space_group_name_H-M   'P 1'
#
loop_
_entity.id
_entity.type
_entity.pdbx_description
1 polymer ?
#
loop_
_entity_poly.entity_id
_entity_poly.type
_entity_poly.pdbx_seq_one_letter_code
_entity_poly.pdbx_strand_id
1 'polypeptide(L)'
;MGILVGVCIITLALLGCYLPDKQEQAVQTFFEIENLEMESYDKEPDEIITEGVFSNLRLYAAEHRLLVDIKNTIISLKDPNYHDVPPVPDYNEVYLNKFFLDLGSERSKELIKLFSRLKNEQNNKFKHGVYWLYSCVRDLYSPGIKYSGEGRHEYYNDGRGEVFMPRPTIDEQYFKVKKVVEQ
;
A
#
# COMPACT_ATOMS: atom_id res chain seq x y z
N MET A 1 -16.09 -17.80 19.28
CA MET A 1 -14.75 -18.43 19.21
C MET A 1 -13.61 -17.45 18.90
N GLY A 2 -13.86 -16.15 18.68
CA GLY A 2 -12.77 -15.18 18.37
C GLY A 2 -11.94 -14.69 19.57
N ILE A 3 -12.45 -14.78 20.81
CA ILE A 3 -11.76 -14.28 22.00
C ILE A 3 -10.67 -15.28 22.49
N LEU A 4 -10.85 -16.58 22.19
CA LEU A 4 -9.95 -17.64 22.67
C LEU A 4 -8.64 -17.71 21.87
N VAL A 5 -8.66 -17.31 20.59
CA VAL A 5 -7.48 -17.34 19.71
C VAL A 5 -6.52 -16.19 20.04
N GLY A 6 -7.04 -14.99 20.30
CA GLY A 6 -6.21 -13.82 20.65
C GLY A 6 -5.47 -13.97 21.99
N VAL A 7 -6.08 -14.66 22.97
CA VAL A 7 -5.42 -14.93 24.26
C VAL A 7 -4.28 -15.92 24.09
N CYS A 8 -4.42 -16.98 23.27
CA CYS A 8 -3.39 -17.99 23.05
C CYS A 8 -2.12 -17.44 22.36
N ILE A 9 -2.26 -16.49 21.44
CA ILE A 9 -1.11 -15.88 20.73
C ILE A 9 -0.26 -15.06 21.70
N ILE A 10 -0.89 -14.32 22.62
CA ILE A 10 -0.20 -13.50 23.63
C ILE A 10 0.53 -14.39 24.65
N THR A 11 -0.05 -15.51 25.07
CA THR A 11 0.62 -16.45 25.99
C THR A 11 1.81 -17.16 25.35
N LEU A 12 1.74 -17.50 24.06
CA LEU A 12 2.85 -18.17 23.35
C LEU A 12 4.03 -17.21 23.11
N ALA A 13 3.75 -15.95 22.76
CA ALA A 13 4.78 -14.91 22.64
C ALA A 13 5.49 -14.65 23.99
N LEU A 14 4.74 -14.62 25.10
CA LEU A 14 5.31 -14.46 26.43
C LEU A 14 6.10 -15.69 26.91
N LEU A 15 5.70 -16.91 26.53
CA LEU A 15 6.43 -18.14 26.86
C LEU A 15 7.76 -18.24 26.08
N GLY A 16 7.78 -17.78 24.83
CA GLY A 16 8.97 -17.74 23.98
C GLY A 16 10.06 -16.78 24.48
N CYS A 17 9.68 -15.75 25.26
CA CYS A 17 10.62 -14.84 25.91
C CYS A 17 11.29 -15.41 27.17
N TYR A 18 10.86 -16.57 27.69
CA TYR A 18 11.31 -17.10 28.99
C TYR A 18 12.32 -18.25 28.92
N LEU A 19 12.63 -18.79 27.72
CA LEU A 19 13.56 -19.92 27.57
C LEU A 19 14.62 -19.62 26.49
N PRO A 20 15.90 -19.41 26.86
CA PRO A 20 16.96 -18.99 25.94
C PRO A 20 17.35 -20.05 24.90
N ASP A 21 17.01 -21.31 25.11
CA ASP A 21 17.62 -22.46 24.42
C ASP A 21 16.84 -22.92 23.17
N LYS A 22 15.76 -22.22 22.81
CA LYS A 22 14.86 -22.62 21.68
C LYS A 22 14.44 -21.46 20.77
N GLN A 23 15.20 -20.36 20.76
CA GLN A 23 14.86 -19.21 19.90
C GLN A 23 14.78 -19.57 18.42
N GLU A 24 15.70 -20.39 17.92
CA GLU A 24 15.69 -20.82 16.51
C GLU A 24 14.45 -21.66 16.18
N GLN A 25 14.03 -22.53 17.09
CA GLN A 25 12.81 -23.32 16.96
C GLN A 25 11.55 -22.45 17.05
N ALA A 26 11.54 -21.42 17.91
CA ALA A 26 10.44 -20.46 18.03
C ALA A 26 10.31 -19.55 16.81
N VAL A 27 11.42 -19.12 16.22
CA VAL A 27 11.44 -18.37 14.95
C VAL A 27 10.93 -19.23 13.81
N GLN A 28 11.38 -20.50 13.73
CA GLN A 28 10.88 -21.45 12.75
C GLN A 28 9.37 -21.70 12.92
N THR A 29 8.91 -21.87 14.16
CA THR A 29 7.47 -22.04 14.45
C THR A 29 6.68 -20.76 14.14
N PHE A 30 7.26 -19.57 14.30
CA PHE A 30 6.61 -18.31 13.93
C PHE A 30 6.45 -18.19 12.41
N PHE A 31 7.49 -18.48 11.63
CA PHE A 31 7.39 -18.54 10.17
C PHE A 31 6.46 -19.65 9.70
N GLU A 32 6.41 -20.81 10.37
CA GLU A 32 5.46 -21.87 10.06
C GLU A 32 4.02 -21.48 10.40
N ILE A 33 3.78 -20.72 11.48
CA ILE A 33 2.46 -20.17 11.83
C ILE A 33 2.06 -19.08 10.84
N GLU A 34 2.98 -18.18 10.46
CA GLU A 34 2.75 -17.14 9.45
C GLU A 34 2.49 -17.77 8.07
N ASN A 35 3.21 -18.84 7.72
CA ASN A 35 2.95 -19.66 6.53
C ASN A 35 1.65 -20.47 6.62
N LEU A 36 1.23 -20.93 7.81
CA LEU A 36 -0.07 -21.59 8.03
C LEU A 36 -1.24 -20.62 8.00
N GLU A 37 -1.04 -19.40 8.52
CA GLU A 37 -1.96 -18.28 8.30
C GLU A 37 -2.01 -17.98 6.81
N MET A 38 -0.87 -18.00 6.10
CA MET A 38 -0.79 -17.86 4.64
C MET A 38 -1.44 -19.02 3.87
N GLU A 39 -1.32 -20.28 4.31
CA GLU A 39 -2.06 -21.42 3.74
C GLU A 39 -3.55 -21.37 4.10
N SER A 40 -3.94 -20.61 5.12
CA SER A 40 -5.34 -20.27 5.38
C SER A 40 -5.88 -19.12 4.51
N TYR A 41 -5.02 -18.36 3.80
CA TYR A 41 -5.47 -17.41 2.76
C TYR A 41 -6.23 -18.11 1.62
N ASP A 42 -6.03 -19.41 1.42
CA ASP A 42 -6.70 -20.22 0.40
C ASP A 42 -8.00 -20.92 0.90
N LYS A 43 -8.41 -20.69 2.16
CA LYS A 43 -9.54 -21.41 2.79
C LYS A 43 -10.72 -20.55 3.25
N GLU A 44 -10.60 -19.23 3.25
CA GLU A 44 -11.80 -18.36 3.30
C GLU A 44 -12.44 -18.37 1.90
N PRO A 45 -13.76 -18.58 1.76
CA PRO A 45 -14.39 -18.46 0.44
C PRO A 45 -14.05 -17.08 -0.13
N ASP A 46 -13.79 -17.04 -1.45
CA ASP A 46 -13.52 -15.87 -2.28
C ASP A 46 -14.68 -14.87 -2.23
N GLU A 47 -14.94 -14.30 -1.05
CA GLU A 47 -16.04 -13.41 -0.79
C GLU A 47 -15.65 -12.04 -1.33
N ILE A 48 -16.40 -11.63 -2.34
CA ILE A 48 -16.33 -10.28 -2.86
C ILE A 48 -17.01 -9.38 -1.85
N ILE A 49 -16.29 -8.38 -1.37
CA ILE A 49 -16.86 -7.37 -0.50
C ILE A 49 -17.71 -6.42 -1.34
N THR A 50 -18.99 -6.33 -0.99
CA THR A 50 -20.01 -5.55 -1.71
C THR A 50 -20.34 -4.23 -1.03
N GLU A 51 -19.77 -3.97 0.15
CA GLU A 51 -20.01 -2.78 0.95
C GLU A 51 -18.78 -1.88 1.05
N GLY A 52 -18.99 -0.59 1.31
CA GLY A 52 -17.93 0.40 1.50
C GLY A 52 -17.47 1.11 0.22
N VAL A 53 -16.43 1.94 0.36
CA VAL A 53 -15.97 2.90 -0.68
C VAL A 53 -15.50 2.19 -1.96
N PHE A 54 -15.02 0.95 -1.85
CA PHE A 54 -14.47 0.19 -2.97
C PHE A 54 -15.40 -0.93 -3.49
N SER A 55 -16.67 -0.94 -3.11
CA SER A 55 -17.65 -1.96 -3.54
C SER A 55 -17.72 -2.10 -5.08
N ASN A 56 -17.64 -0.97 -5.80
CA ASN A 56 -17.64 -0.95 -7.27
C ASN A 56 -16.43 -1.64 -7.91
N LEU A 57 -15.33 -1.82 -7.17
CA LEU A 57 -14.14 -2.53 -7.63
C LEU A 57 -14.29 -4.05 -7.47
N ARG A 58 -15.32 -4.53 -6.77
CA ARG A 58 -15.60 -5.96 -6.53
C ARG A 58 -14.38 -6.72 -6.01
N LEU A 59 -13.69 -6.15 -5.03
CA LEU A 59 -12.46 -6.71 -4.49
C LEU A 59 -12.76 -7.93 -3.61
N TYR A 60 -11.86 -8.90 -3.63
CA TYR A 60 -11.88 -10.01 -2.68
C TYR A 60 -11.45 -9.56 -1.28
N ALA A 61 -11.80 -10.34 -0.25
CA ALA A 61 -11.41 -10.05 1.14
C ALA A 61 -9.91 -9.81 1.30
N ALA A 62 -9.06 -10.63 0.66
CA ALA A 62 -7.61 -10.46 0.66
C ALA A 62 -7.14 -9.14 0.00
N GLU A 63 -7.75 -8.77 -1.12
CA GLU A 63 -7.47 -7.50 -1.83
C GLU A 63 -7.85 -6.29 -0.96
N HIS A 64 -8.97 -6.38 -0.22
CA HIS A 64 -9.37 -5.36 0.75
C HIS A 64 -8.39 -5.24 1.91
N ARG A 65 -7.97 -6.36 2.51
CA ARG A 65 -6.97 -6.37 3.60
C ARG A 65 -5.68 -5.69 3.15
N LEU A 66 -5.22 -5.99 1.93
CA LEU A 66 -4.02 -5.35 1.40
C LEU A 66 -4.17 -3.85 1.16
N LEU A 67 -5.34 -3.39 0.70
CA LEU A 67 -5.61 -1.94 0.62
C LEU A 67 -5.56 -1.27 2.00
N VAL A 68 -6.04 -1.95 3.05
CA VAL A 68 -5.91 -1.46 4.43
C VAL A 68 -4.45 -1.38 4.85
N ASP A 69 -3.62 -2.38 4.50
CA ASP A 69 -2.18 -2.35 4.77
C ASP A 69 -1.46 -1.20 4.06
N ILE A 70 -1.81 -0.94 2.80
CA ILE A 70 -1.30 0.21 2.05
C ILE A 70 -1.66 1.51 2.78
N LYS A 71 -2.93 1.69 3.19
CA LYS A 71 -3.37 2.88 3.93
C LYS A 71 -2.63 3.06 5.24
N ASN A 72 -2.55 2.00 6.05
CA ASN A 72 -1.85 2.03 7.34
C ASN A 72 -0.36 2.35 7.17
N THR A 73 0.25 1.83 6.10
CA THR A 73 1.63 2.16 5.75
C THR A 73 1.77 3.64 5.44
N ILE A 74 0.93 4.22 4.57
CA ILE A 74 0.98 5.66 4.26
C ILE A 74 0.77 6.52 5.52
N ILE A 75 -0.17 6.13 6.39
CA ILE A 75 -0.39 6.83 7.68
C ILE A 75 0.88 6.80 8.53
N SER A 76 1.56 5.66 8.59
CA SER A 76 2.84 5.52 9.29
C SER A 76 3.94 6.39 8.67
N LEU A 77 3.93 6.56 7.34
CA LEU A 77 4.84 7.47 6.63
C LEU A 77 4.58 8.97 6.91
N LYS A 78 3.56 9.32 7.69
CA LYS A 78 3.41 10.71 8.17
C LYS A 78 4.41 11.03 9.29
N ASP A 79 4.90 10.03 10.00
CA ASP A 79 5.87 10.22 11.07
C ASP A 79 7.25 10.54 10.48
N PRO A 80 7.83 11.72 10.77
CA PRO A 80 9.17 12.07 10.27
C PRO A 80 10.28 11.18 10.84
N ASN A 81 10.02 10.40 11.90
CA ASN A 81 10.96 9.42 12.44
C ASN A 81 10.97 8.09 11.65
N TYR A 82 10.19 8.00 10.58
CA TYR A 82 10.18 6.84 9.70
C TYR A 82 11.36 6.90 8.73
N HIS A 83 12.47 6.23 9.07
CA HIS A 83 13.77 6.46 8.43
C HIS A 83 13.98 5.82 7.04
N ASP A 84 13.09 4.94 6.60
CA ASP A 84 13.30 4.14 5.38
C ASP A 84 12.86 4.85 4.08
N VAL A 85 11.91 5.78 4.17
CA VAL A 85 11.34 6.51 3.01
C VAL A 85 10.99 7.95 3.40
N PRO A 86 10.96 8.90 2.45
CA PRO A 86 10.58 10.27 2.76
C PRO A 86 9.15 10.35 3.33
N PRO A 87 8.89 11.24 4.30
CA PRO A 87 7.57 11.35 4.89
C PRO A 87 6.57 11.95 3.89
N VAL A 88 5.31 11.56 4.04
CA VAL A 88 4.17 12.08 3.25
C VAL A 88 3.16 12.77 4.19
N PRO A 89 3.53 13.94 4.76
CA PRO A 89 2.72 14.60 5.78
C PRO A 89 1.35 15.05 5.26
N ASP A 90 1.23 15.22 3.95
CA ASP A 90 0.04 15.64 3.24
C ASP A 90 -0.84 14.46 2.79
N TYR A 91 -0.79 13.33 3.52
CA TYR A 91 -1.69 12.20 3.28
C TYR A 91 -3.16 12.64 3.29
N ASN A 92 -3.85 12.32 2.20
CA ASN A 92 -5.27 12.54 2.00
C ASN A 92 -5.92 11.26 1.48
N GLU A 93 -6.70 10.63 2.33
CA GLU A 93 -7.39 9.37 2.02
C GLU A 93 -8.36 9.53 0.83
N VAL A 94 -8.98 10.71 0.65
CA VAL A 94 -9.89 10.97 -0.47
C VAL A 94 -9.16 10.85 -1.80
N TYR A 95 -7.91 11.31 -1.88
CA TYR A 95 -7.11 11.20 -3.11
C TYR A 95 -6.74 9.75 -3.41
N LEU A 96 -6.34 8.99 -2.38
CA LEU A 96 -6.02 7.56 -2.56
C LEU A 96 -7.26 6.76 -2.99
N ASN A 97 -8.39 6.97 -2.32
CA ASN A 97 -9.64 6.31 -2.68
C ASN A 97 -10.06 6.68 -4.11
N LYS A 98 -9.97 7.97 -4.47
CA LYS A 98 -10.29 8.46 -5.81
C LYS A 98 -9.39 7.83 -6.88
N PHE A 99 -8.09 7.66 -6.62
CA PHE A 99 -7.16 7.00 -7.54
C PHE A 99 -7.62 5.59 -7.91
N PHE A 100 -7.86 4.73 -6.92
CA PHE A 100 -8.31 3.35 -7.17
C PHE A 100 -9.70 3.28 -7.82
N LEU A 101 -10.58 4.24 -7.53
CA LEU A 101 -11.87 4.33 -8.20
C LEU A 101 -11.74 4.76 -9.66
N ASP A 102 -10.93 5.79 -9.95
CA ASP A 102 -10.71 6.33 -11.29
C ASP A 102 -9.96 5.31 -12.19
N LEU A 103 -9.14 4.43 -11.62
CA LEU A 103 -8.52 3.30 -12.35
C LEU A 103 -9.50 2.24 -12.82
N GLY A 104 -10.64 2.09 -12.13
CA GLY A 104 -11.58 1.01 -12.35
C GLY A 104 -11.12 -0.36 -11.82
N SER A 105 -12.04 -1.34 -11.83
CA SER A 105 -11.87 -2.67 -11.22
C SER A 105 -10.59 -3.38 -11.68
N GLU A 106 -10.39 -3.53 -12.99
CA GLU A 106 -9.30 -4.33 -13.56
C GLU A 106 -7.92 -3.81 -13.14
N ARG A 107 -7.65 -2.53 -13.39
CA ARG A 107 -6.34 -1.92 -13.10
C ARG A 107 -6.09 -1.79 -11.60
N SER A 108 -7.12 -1.51 -10.80
CA SER A 108 -6.98 -1.47 -9.34
C SER A 108 -6.63 -2.83 -8.77
N LYS A 109 -7.31 -3.90 -9.21
CA LYS A 109 -6.97 -5.27 -8.81
C LYS A 109 -5.58 -5.67 -9.25
N GLU A 110 -5.20 -5.33 -10.47
CA GLU A 110 -3.84 -5.58 -10.98
C GLU A 110 -2.79 -4.92 -10.07
N LEU A 111 -2.97 -3.64 -9.74
CA LEU A 111 -2.06 -2.91 -8.87
C LEU A 111 -2.00 -3.52 -7.46
N ILE A 112 -3.16 -3.83 -6.87
CA ILE A 112 -3.25 -4.47 -5.55
C ILE A 112 -2.50 -5.81 -5.56
N LYS A 113 -2.68 -6.63 -6.59
CA LYS A 113 -1.95 -7.92 -6.73
C LYS A 113 -0.44 -7.73 -6.81
N LEU A 114 0.04 -6.68 -7.48
CA LEU A 114 1.47 -6.35 -7.51
C LEU A 114 1.99 -5.99 -6.12
N PHE A 115 1.24 -5.18 -5.36
CA PHE A 115 1.58 -4.87 -3.97
C PHE A 115 1.57 -6.10 -3.06
N SER A 116 0.72 -7.09 -3.33
CA SER A 116 0.66 -8.34 -2.56
C SER A 116 1.98 -9.09 -2.66
N ARG A 117 2.48 -9.27 -3.90
CA ARG A 117 3.78 -9.90 -4.17
C ARG A 117 4.91 -9.16 -3.49
N LEU A 118 4.89 -7.83 -3.59
CA LEU A 118 5.95 -6.99 -3.07
C LEU A 118 5.95 -6.92 -1.53
N LYS A 119 4.78 -7.09 -0.88
CA LYS A 119 4.68 -7.29 0.59
C LYS A 119 5.35 -8.61 1.02
N ASN A 120 5.18 -9.67 0.23
CA ASN A 120 5.70 -11.00 0.55
C ASN A 120 7.21 -11.13 0.32
N GLU A 121 7.80 -10.34 -0.58
CA GLU A 121 9.24 -10.38 -0.84
C GLU A 121 10.07 -9.71 0.27
N GLN A 122 9.81 -8.42 0.55
CA GLN A 122 10.59 -7.62 1.50
C GLN A 122 9.77 -6.43 2.02
N ASN A 123 9.67 -6.29 3.34
CA ASN A 123 8.92 -5.18 3.97
C ASN A 123 9.42 -3.79 3.54
N ASN A 124 10.73 -3.61 3.35
CA ASN A 124 11.28 -2.31 2.92
C ASN A 124 10.89 -1.96 1.48
N LYS A 125 10.82 -2.94 0.58
CA LYS A 125 10.29 -2.72 -0.77
C LYS A 125 8.83 -2.27 -0.68
N PHE A 126 8.01 -2.92 0.15
CA PHE A 126 6.60 -2.54 0.35
C PHE A 126 6.42 -1.09 0.76
N LYS A 127 7.16 -0.64 1.77
CA LYS A 127 7.15 0.77 2.18
C LYS A 127 7.52 1.71 1.03
N HIS A 128 8.56 1.36 0.25
CA HIS A 128 9.01 2.15 -0.89
C HIS A 128 7.96 2.22 -2.02
N GLY A 129 7.36 1.08 -2.37
CA GLY A 129 6.28 1.02 -3.34
C GLY A 129 5.07 1.84 -2.91
N VAL A 130 4.70 1.77 -1.62
CA VAL A 130 3.57 2.52 -1.06
C VAL A 130 3.85 4.03 -1.08
N TYR A 131 5.06 4.45 -0.73
CA TYR A 131 5.50 5.84 -0.86
C TYR A 131 5.38 6.33 -2.31
N TRP A 132 5.84 5.55 -3.29
CA TRP A 132 5.75 5.89 -4.70
C TRP A 132 4.31 5.97 -5.20
N LEU A 133 3.45 5.03 -4.79
CA LEU A 133 2.02 5.07 -5.07
C LEU A 133 1.43 6.40 -4.59
N TYR A 134 1.63 6.76 -3.32
CA TYR A 134 1.05 7.98 -2.78
C TYR A 134 1.62 9.24 -3.44
N SER A 135 2.90 9.24 -3.80
CA SER A 135 3.51 10.34 -4.57
C SER A 135 2.82 10.54 -5.92
N CYS A 136 2.51 9.46 -6.63
CA CYS A 136 1.79 9.51 -7.91
C CYS A 136 0.33 9.98 -7.74
N VAL A 137 -0.35 9.54 -6.68
CA VAL A 137 -1.69 10.01 -6.31
C VAL A 137 -1.68 11.51 -6.01
N ARG A 138 -0.68 11.98 -5.26
CA ARG A 138 -0.52 13.39 -4.91
C ARG A 138 -0.33 14.27 -6.14
N ASP A 139 0.52 13.85 -7.07
CA ASP A 139 0.74 14.55 -8.34
C ASP A 139 -0.57 14.72 -9.15
N LEU A 140 -1.48 13.74 -9.08
CA LEU A 140 -2.77 13.82 -9.77
C LEU A 140 -3.73 14.80 -9.13
N TYR A 141 -3.93 14.71 -7.82
CA TYR A 141 -5.10 15.33 -7.18
C TYR A 141 -4.76 16.50 -6.26
N SER A 142 -3.49 16.71 -5.91
CA SER A 142 -3.12 17.81 -5.02
C SER A 142 -3.31 19.16 -5.73
N PRO A 143 -4.13 20.07 -5.16
CA PRO A 143 -4.34 21.40 -5.72
C PRO A 143 -3.13 22.33 -5.50
N GLY A 144 -2.23 21.94 -4.58
CA GLY A 144 -0.97 22.65 -4.30
C GLY A 144 0.07 22.46 -5.39
N ILE A 145 -0.05 21.40 -6.19
CA ILE A 145 0.83 21.17 -7.34
C ILE A 145 0.22 21.84 -8.56
N LYS A 146 1.01 22.70 -9.19
CA LYS A 146 0.62 23.54 -10.32
C LYS A 146 1.31 23.05 -11.58
N TYR A 147 0.52 22.84 -12.63
CA TYR A 147 1.01 22.38 -13.91
C TYR A 147 0.83 23.45 -14.98
N SER A 148 1.65 23.38 -16.03
CA SER A 148 1.56 24.30 -17.17
C SER A 148 0.17 24.26 -17.80
N GLY A 149 -0.40 25.43 -18.06
CA GLY A 149 -1.75 25.54 -18.64
C GLY A 149 -2.89 25.52 -17.62
N GLU A 150 -2.62 25.30 -16.32
CA GLU A 150 -3.63 25.41 -15.27
C GLU A 150 -3.63 26.81 -14.66
N GLY A 151 -4.79 27.49 -14.65
CA GLY A 151 -4.99 28.69 -13.82
C GLY A 151 -4.01 29.85 -14.06
N ARG A 152 -3.49 30.00 -15.29
CA ARG A 152 -2.42 30.95 -15.70
C ARG A 152 -1.01 30.61 -15.20
N HIS A 153 -0.74 29.37 -14.79
CA HIS A 153 0.64 28.96 -14.53
C HIS A 153 1.43 28.84 -15.84
N GLU A 154 2.42 29.72 -15.96
CA GLU A 154 3.37 29.77 -17.06
C GLU A 154 4.37 28.60 -17.00
N TYR A 155 4.98 28.34 -18.14
CA TYR A 155 5.97 27.29 -18.38
C TYR A 155 7.07 27.28 -17.32
N TYR A 156 7.50 26.08 -16.91
CA TYR A 156 8.63 25.95 -15.99
C TYR A 156 9.90 26.31 -16.74
N ASN A 157 10.67 27.30 -16.28
CA ASN A 157 11.92 27.69 -16.92
C ASN A 157 13.08 26.96 -16.23
N ASP A 158 13.69 25.99 -16.92
CA ASP A 158 14.75 25.13 -16.36
C ASP A 158 16.17 25.71 -16.56
N GLY A 159 16.27 26.95 -17.02
CA GLY A 159 17.53 27.61 -17.38
C GLY A 159 18.03 27.26 -18.79
N ARG A 160 17.34 26.38 -19.53
CA ARG A 160 17.57 26.08 -20.96
C ARG A 160 16.38 26.42 -21.85
N GLY A 161 15.20 26.59 -21.27
CA GLY A 161 14.02 27.11 -21.96
C GLY A 161 12.74 26.88 -21.17
N GLU A 162 11.63 27.28 -21.79
CA GLU A 162 10.28 26.99 -21.28
C GLU A 162 9.93 25.51 -21.48
N VAL A 163 9.74 24.80 -20.37
CA VAL A 163 9.31 23.39 -20.36
C VAL A 163 7.82 23.33 -20.08
N PHE A 164 7.08 22.73 -21.00
CA PHE A 164 5.66 22.42 -20.82
C PHE A 164 5.51 21.16 -19.97
N MET A 165 4.96 21.31 -18.77
CA MET A 165 4.67 20.21 -17.85
C MET A 165 3.16 20.17 -17.54
N PRO A 166 2.35 19.44 -18.33
CA PRO A 166 0.93 19.29 -18.04
C PRO A 166 0.70 18.41 -16.82
N ARG A 167 -0.50 18.49 -16.22
CA ARG A 167 -0.90 17.56 -15.15
C ARG A 167 -0.90 16.15 -15.72
N PRO A 168 -0.27 15.18 -15.04
CA PRO A 168 -0.24 13.82 -15.51
C PRO A 168 -1.65 13.24 -15.55
N THR A 169 -1.85 12.29 -16.45
CA THR A 169 -3.07 11.50 -16.54
C THR A 169 -3.06 10.34 -15.54
N ILE A 170 -4.25 9.82 -15.23
CA ILE A 170 -4.40 8.63 -14.39
C ILE A 170 -3.62 7.43 -14.96
N ASP A 171 -3.61 7.27 -16.29
CA ASP A 171 -2.91 6.20 -16.99
C ASP A 171 -1.39 6.31 -16.88
N GLU A 172 -0.83 7.52 -17.05
CA GLU A 172 0.61 7.74 -16.87
C GLU A 172 1.06 7.38 -15.47
N GLN A 173 0.28 7.75 -14.46
CA GLN A 173 0.59 7.47 -13.06
C GLN A 173 0.40 6.00 -12.71
N TYR A 174 -0.63 5.34 -13.27
CA TYR A 174 -0.80 3.90 -13.19
C TYR A 174 0.47 3.16 -13.68
N PHE A 175 0.94 3.47 -14.88
CA PHE A 175 2.12 2.82 -15.45
C PHE A 175 3.41 3.18 -14.69
N LYS A 176 3.51 4.40 -14.15
CA LYS A 176 4.64 4.82 -13.33
C LYS A 176 4.73 3.99 -12.04
N VAL A 177 3.62 3.82 -11.32
CA VAL A 177 3.58 2.98 -10.11
C VAL A 177 3.88 1.53 -10.46
N LYS A 178 3.20 0.99 -11.48
CA LYS A 178 3.41 -0.39 -11.94
C LYS A 178 4.88 -0.68 -12.22
N LYS A 179 5.56 0.18 -12.99
CA LYS A 179 6.98 0.05 -13.30
C LYS A 179 7.88 0.02 -12.07
N VAL A 180 7.55 0.77 -11.02
CA VAL A 180 8.33 0.79 -9.76
C VAL A 180 8.11 -0.48 -8.95
N VAL A 181 6.87 -0.96 -8.89
CA VAL A 181 6.51 -2.15 -8.10
C VAL A 181 6.98 -3.45 -8.77
N GLU A 182 7.18 -3.45 -10.09
CA GLU A 182 7.69 -4.60 -10.85
C GLU A 182 9.23 -4.76 -10.83
N GLN A 183 9.98 -3.81 -10.27
CA GLN A 183 11.46 -3.85 -10.18
C GLN A 183 11.96 -4.54 -8.90
#